data_AF-A0A518D360-F1
#
_entry.id   AF-A0A518D360-F1
#
_cell.length_a   1.000
_cell.length_b   1.000
_cell.length_c   1.000
_cell.angle_alpha   90.00
_cell.angle_beta   90.00
_cell.angle_gamma   90.00
#
_symmetry.space_group_name_H-M   'P 1'
#
loop_
_entity.id
_entity.type
_entity.pdbx_description
1 polymer ?
#
loop_
_entity_poly.entity_id
_entity_poly.type
_entity_poly.pdbx_seq_one_letter_code
_entity_poly.pdbx_strand_id
1 'polypeptide(L)'
;MHCADPSRHPSLPASSRSRGLGLRPRALAGAAAARRGAALMMALLVLFVLVLIVGQISISTSTDFRTAQNEVELSSFDLAIESALLKAFEDLRDDAIQEEEESQAGGGAGGGLGGALGGAGLGALGDLASNMPGGAGAGEGSAGPSDSRKDLWAQPQRTAEFAPIELRVLIVDENSKLNVLQMLTRDEDEAEKAFRRVARVIDLFREGTTEDVETFEAENMAQAMRDYMLDRSGSDVPRPNLVTSFEAESNVYLPLSMREFLVLEEFDPKLFRDYRDENGDVVHSLTSFLTVHSSVWTRQEMLDERASAAGGDEEAEADQSDRANGSGGSGGAGGALGESLTMDSGGRVTATENEVSESDLRKDSGGGSSSGTSAGSIVSGAVNLNTAPGAVLKSLFEDRDVPPEFWDEVIEWRNEEEEEDPNAEEELEPMLDEFGEPVPDTKIFTSPNQLNQLEAWKGLEPIQRNDIKQHVDVRSQVFTIYVTAWRSTGAEQGSARSRVEQEKIEQSLTNLRRTVACTVWRKGSGEDTEIVPLVRWEVLDYMPYEVLDFPEEDR
;
A
#
# COMPACT_ATOMS: atom_id res chain seq x y z
N MET A 1 23.71 -29.59 -58.43
CA MET A 1 25.19 -29.59 -58.51
C MET A 1 25.68 -30.86 -57.83
N HIS A 2 25.79 -31.96 -58.56
CA HIS A 2 26.99 -32.49 -59.24
C HIS A 2 28.04 -33.12 -58.31
N CYS A 3 28.24 -34.43 -58.55
CA CYS A 3 29.44 -35.27 -58.30
C CYS A 3 29.65 -35.76 -56.85
N ALA A 4 30.05 -36.99 -56.55
CA ALA A 4 30.25 -38.24 -57.29
C ALA A 4 30.45 -39.39 -56.27
N ASP A 5 30.00 -40.59 -56.64
CA ASP A 5 30.27 -41.93 -56.06
C ASP A 5 31.72 -42.39 -56.42
N PRO A 6 32.25 -43.64 -56.22
CA PRO A 6 32.08 -44.74 -55.23
C PRO A 6 33.43 -45.36 -54.72
N SER A 7 33.33 -46.32 -53.78
CA SER A 7 34.11 -47.58 -53.70
C SER A 7 35.65 -47.60 -53.54
N ARG A 8 36.14 -48.33 -52.51
CA ARG A 8 37.31 -49.24 -52.65
C ARG A 8 37.42 -50.25 -51.49
N HIS A 9 37.16 -51.51 -51.82
CA HIS A 9 37.61 -52.70 -51.09
C HIS A 9 39.12 -52.92 -51.26
N PRO A 10 39.82 -53.45 -50.25
CA PRO A 10 41.02 -54.25 -50.46
C PRO A 10 40.72 -55.75 -50.28
N SER A 11 40.90 -56.48 -51.37
CA SER A 11 40.98 -57.95 -51.42
C SER A 11 42.27 -58.45 -50.77
N LEU A 12 42.19 -59.47 -49.93
CA LEU A 12 43.33 -60.23 -49.42
C LEU A 12 43.38 -61.63 -50.05
N PRO A 13 44.59 -62.17 -50.32
CA PRO A 13 44.77 -63.35 -51.15
C PRO A 13 44.57 -64.67 -50.39
N ALA A 14 44.20 -65.69 -51.18
CA ALA A 14 43.99 -67.06 -50.75
C ALA A 14 45.29 -67.86 -50.55
N SER A 15 45.18 -68.85 -49.66
CA SER A 15 45.83 -70.18 -49.70
C SER A 15 47.32 -70.31 -49.38
N SER A 16 47.63 -70.95 -48.24
CA SER A 16 48.39 -72.22 -48.28
C SER A 16 48.07 -73.11 -47.08
N ARG A 17 47.87 -74.40 -47.38
CA ARG A 17 47.69 -75.50 -46.42
C ARG A 17 49.05 -75.90 -45.84
N SER A 18 49.13 -76.12 -44.54
CA SER A 18 50.04 -77.11 -43.97
C SER A 18 49.31 -77.93 -42.89
N ARG A 19 49.28 -79.25 -43.11
CA ARG A 19 48.82 -80.25 -42.16
C ARG A 19 49.90 -80.41 -41.08
N GLY A 20 49.53 -80.21 -39.82
CA GLY A 20 50.29 -80.63 -38.66
C GLY A 20 49.38 -81.37 -37.69
N LEU A 21 49.44 -82.70 -37.69
CA LEU A 21 48.92 -83.54 -36.62
C LEU A 21 49.72 -83.23 -35.34
N GLY A 22 49.05 -82.84 -34.26
CA GLY A 22 49.71 -82.55 -32.98
C GLY A 22 48.73 -82.57 -31.82
N LEU A 23 48.50 -83.78 -31.30
CA LEU A 23 48.19 -84.16 -29.92
C LEU A 23 47.45 -83.13 -29.01
N ARG A 24 46.24 -83.53 -28.61
CA ARG A 24 45.38 -82.94 -27.58
C ARG A 24 46.12 -82.77 -26.22
N PRO A 25 45.98 -81.61 -25.56
CA PRO A 25 45.93 -81.52 -24.10
C PRO A 25 44.51 -81.15 -23.66
N ARG A 26 43.72 -82.16 -23.31
CA ARG A 26 42.35 -82.05 -22.80
C ARG A 26 42.39 -81.81 -21.28
N ALA A 27 42.99 -80.70 -20.82
CA ALA A 27 43.08 -80.41 -19.38
C ALA A 27 43.21 -78.93 -18.98
N LEU A 28 42.97 -77.96 -19.88
CA LEU A 28 42.96 -76.51 -19.54
C LEU A 28 41.64 -75.79 -19.91
N ALA A 29 40.66 -76.50 -20.46
CA ALA A 29 39.41 -75.91 -20.93
C ALA A 29 38.48 -75.41 -19.79
N GLY A 30 38.58 -76.00 -18.59
CA GLY A 30 37.78 -75.56 -17.43
C GLY A 30 38.19 -74.18 -16.89
N ALA A 31 39.50 -73.90 -16.82
CA ALA A 31 40.01 -72.62 -16.35
C ALA A 31 39.73 -71.47 -17.33
N ALA A 32 39.74 -71.74 -18.64
CA ALA A 32 39.40 -70.76 -19.66
C ALA A 32 37.89 -70.42 -19.69
N ALA A 33 37.02 -71.40 -19.42
CA ALA A 33 35.57 -71.18 -19.31
C ALA A 33 35.21 -70.35 -18.07
N ALA A 34 35.83 -70.65 -16.92
CA ALA A 34 35.66 -69.86 -15.69
C ALA A 34 36.16 -68.40 -15.86
N ARG A 35 37.28 -68.19 -16.57
CA ARG A 35 37.80 -66.84 -16.88
C ARG A 35 36.89 -66.07 -17.83
N ARG A 36 36.22 -66.74 -18.78
CA ARG A 36 35.22 -66.11 -19.66
C ARG A 36 33.95 -65.72 -18.91
N GLY A 37 33.49 -66.55 -17.97
CA GLY A 37 32.37 -66.22 -17.09
C GLY A 37 32.67 -65.02 -16.19
N ALA A 38 33.86 -64.98 -15.58
CA ALA A 38 34.29 -63.85 -14.77
C ALA A 38 34.42 -62.55 -15.60
N ALA A 39 34.96 -62.61 -16.81
CA ALA A 39 35.05 -61.45 -17.70
C ALA A 39 33.67 -60.92 -18.12
N LEU A 40 32.69 -61.79 -18.37
CA LEU A 40 31.33 -61.40 -18.72
C LEU A 40 30.61 -60.75 -17.53
N MET A 41 30.75 -61.32 -16.33
CA MET A 41 30.20 -60.73 -15.10
C MET A 41 30.81 -59.35 -14.81
N MET A 42 32.12 -59.19 -15.01
CA MET A 42 32.79 -57.88 -14.87
C MET A 42 32.33 -56.89 -15.94
N ALA A 43 32.18 -57.32 -17.20
CA ALA A 43 31.67 -56.45 -18.27
C ALA A 43 30.22 -56.00 -18.00
N LEU A 44 29.39 -56.90 -17.49
CA LEU A 44 28.01 -56.59 -17.09
C LEU A 44 27.96 -55.64 -15.89
N LEU A 45 28.82 -55.82 -14.89
CA LEU A 45 28.94 -54.89 -13.76
C LEU A 45 29.38 -53.50 -14.23
N VAL A 46 30.39 -53.41 -15.10
CA VAL A 46 30.83 -52.13 -15.69
C VAL A 46 29.70 -51.48 -16.49
N LEU A 47 28.92 -52.26 -17.26
CA LEU A 47 27.76 -51.75 -17.99
C LEU A 47 26.71 -51.17 -17.04
N PHE A 48 26.37 -51.86 -15.95
CA PHE A 48 25.44 -51.34 -14.94
C PHE A 48 25.93 -50.03 -14.32
N VAL A 49 27.22 -49.96 -13.98
CA VAL A 49 27.82 -48.72 -13.45
C VAL A 49 27.75 -47.59 -14.49
N LEU A 50 28.02 -47.87 -15.77
CA LEU A 50 27.90 -46.86 -16.83
C LEU A 50 26.46 -46.38 -17.01
N VAL A 51 25.48 -47.28 -16.99
CA VAL A 51 24.05 -46.92 -17.07
C VAL A 51 23.65 -46.04 -15.87
N LEU A 52 24.13 -46.37 -14.66
CA LEU A 52 23.87 -45.55 -13.47
C LEU A 52 24.51 -44.16 -13.59
N ILE A 53 25.76 -44.07 -14.06
CA ILE A 53 26.44 -42.77 -14.25
C ILE A 53 25.72 -41.92 -15.30
N VAL A 54 25.33 -42.51 -16.44
CA VAL A 54 24.59 -41.78 -17.49
C VAL A 54 23.22 -41.34 -16.97
N GLY A 55 22.52 -42.19 -16.21
CA GLY A 55 21.26 -41.85 -15.57
C GLY A 55 21.40 -40.69 -14.59
N GLN A 56 22.42 -40.71 -13.73
CA GLN A 56 22.71 -39.63 -12.79
C GLN A 56 23.05 -38.32 -13.51
N ILE A 57 23.88 -38.36 -14.54
CA ILE A 57 24.21 -37.17 -15.35
C ILE A 57 22.94 -36.62 -16.01
N SER A 58 22.12 -37.48 -16.63
CA SER A 58 20.88 -37.04 -17.28
C SER A 58 19.90 -36.39 -16.31
N ILE A 59 19.75 -36.92 -15.09
CA ILE A 59 18.87 -36.36 -14.07
C ILE A 59 19.46 -35.04 -13.56
N SER A 60 20.74 -34.98 -13.22
CA SER A 60 21.43 -33.76 -12.75
C SER A 60 21.36 -32.65 -13.80
N THR A 61 21.67 -32.94 -15.06
CA THR A 61 21.60 -31.94 -16.13
C THR A 61 20.17 -31.47 -16.37
N SER A 62 19.17 -32.36 -16.24
CA SER A 62 17.77 -31.96 -16.35
C SER A 62 17.31 -31.09 -15.19
N THR A 63 17.78 -31.32 -13.96
CA THR A 63 17.47 -30.45 -12.82
C THR A 63 18.18 -29.12 -12.94
N ASP A 64 19.46 -29.11 -13.34
CA ASP A 64 20.23 -27.87 -13.53
C ASP A 64 19.63 -26.99 -14.62
N PHE A 65 19.18 -27.60 -15.73
CA PHE A 65 18.49 -26.89 -16.79
C PHE A 65 17.18 -26.25 -16.31
N ARG A 66 16.40 -26.97 -15.49
CA ARG A 66 15.15 -26.44 -14.91
C ARG A 66 15.41 -25.31 -13.92
N THR A 67 16.42 -25.45 -13.06
CA THR A 67 16.81 -24.39 -12.12
C THR A 67 17.27 -23.14 -12.86
N ALA A 68 18.13 -23.30 -13.89
CA ALA A 68 18.59 -22.18 -14.71
C ALA A 68 17.45 -21.50 -15.47
N GLN A 69 16.49 -22.29 -16.00
CA GLN A 69 15.31 -21.74 -16.64
C GLN A 69 14.45 -20.95 -15.64
N ASN A 70 14.20 -21.51 -14.45
CA ASN A 70 13.43 -20.82 -13.40
C ASN A 70 14.11 -19.53 -12.94
N GLU A 71 15.44 -19.49 -12.86
CA GLU A 71 16.19 -18.29 -12.47
C GLU A 71 16.07 -17.17 -13.53
N VAL A 72 16.16 -17.53 -14.82
CA VAL A 72 15.90 -16.60 -15.93
C VAL A 72 14.45 -16.10 -15.89
N GLU A 73 13.51 -16.98 -15.57
CA GLU A 73 12.09 -16.63 -15.47
C GLU A 73 11.81 -15.71 -14.27
N LEU A 74 12.41 -15.96 -13.11
CA LEU A 74 12.32 -15.07 -11.95
C LEU A 74 12.91 -13.69 -12.25
N SER A 75 14.03 -13.63 -13.00
CA SER A 75 14.61 -12.36 -13.45
C SER A 75 13.67 -11.62 -14.41
N SER A 76 12.95 -12.36 -15.26
CA SER A 76 11.94 -11.78 -16.15
C SER A 76 10.71 -11.26 -15.40
N PHE A 77 10.30 -11.92 -14.30
CA PHE A 77 9.28 -11.37 -13.41
C PHE A 77 9.74 -10.08 -12.76
N ASP A 78 10.99 -9.99 -12.30
CA ASP A 78 11.50 -8.78 -11.66
C ASP A 78 11.45 -7.57 -12.60
N LEU A 79 11.83 -7.74 -13.87
CA LEU A 79 11.73 -6.67 -14.88
C LEU A 79 10.29 -6.29 -15.21
N ALA A 80 9.40 -7.29 -15.32
CA ALA A 80 7.98 -7.04 -15.60
C ALA A 80 7.29 -6.33 -14.43
N ILE A 81 7.62 -6.72 -13.20
CA ILE A 81 7.13 -6.09 -11.97
C ILE A 81 7.65 -4.65 -11.87
N GLU A 82 8.93 -4.39 -12.12
CA GLU A 82 9.49 -3.04 -12.11
C GLU A 82 8.79 -2.12 -13.13
N SER A 83 8.51 -2.64 -14.33
CA SER A 83 7.75 -1.90 -15.34
C SER A 83 6.31 -1.59 -14.89
N ALA A 84 5.64 -2.54 -14.23
CA ALA A 84 4.29 -2.35 -13.73
C ALA A 84 4.25 -1.37 -12.54
N LEU A 85 5.25 -1.40 -11.66
CA LEU A 85 5.38 -0.44 -10.57
C LEU A 85 5.57 0.99 -11.09
N LEU A 86 6.40 1.18 -12.12
CA LEU A 86 6.59 2.50 -12.74
C LEU A 86 5.28 3.03 -13.33
N LYS A 87 4.51 2.19 -14.01
CA LYS A 87 3.17 2.55 -14.50
C LYS A 87 2.23 2.94 -13.35
N ALA A 88 2.17 2.14 -12.29
CA ALA A 88 1.36 2.46 -11.11
C ALA A 88 1.78 3.78 -10.42
N PHE A 89 3.07 4.14 -10.46
CA PHE A 89 3.53 5.45 -9.97
C PHE A 89 3.05 6.60 -10.87
N GLU A 90 3.05 6.40 -12.19
CA GLU A 90 2.51 7.38 -13.14
C GLU A 90 1.01 7.54 -12.94
N ASP A 91 0.26 6.44 -12.84
CA ASP A 91 -1.18 6.45 -12.62
C ASP A 91 -1.54 7.19 -11.31
N LEU A 92 -0.88 6.89 -10.19
CA LEU A 92 -1.10 7.59 -8.91
C LEU A 92 -0.71 9.08 -8.93
N ARG A 93 0.29 9.43 -9.73
CA ARG A 93 0.73 10.83 -9.86
C ARG A 93 -0.26 11.62 -10.72
N ASP A 94 -0.66 11.05 -11.85
CA ASP A 94 -1.52 11.70 -12.83
C ASP A 94 -2.94 11.88 -12.24
N ASP A 95 -3.40 10.90 -11.44
CA ASP A 95 -4.63 10.99 -10.63
C ASP A 95 -4.62 12.19 -9.69
N ALA A 96 -3.57 12.36 -8.88
CA ALA A 96 -3.44 13.50 -7.99
C ALA A 96 -3.33 14.86 -8.74
N ILE A 97 -2.74 14.89 -9.93
CA ILE A 97 -2.69 16.10 -10.75
C ILE A 97 -4.08 16.45 -11.29
N GLN A 98 -4.83 15.46 -11.78
CA GLN A 98 -6.17 15.66 -12.31
C GLN A 98 -7.10 16.20 -11.21
N GLU A 99 -7.03 15.62 -10.02
CA GLU A 99 -7.73 16.06 -8.82
C GLU A 99 -7.44 17.53 -8.46
N GLU A 100 -6.18 17.97 -8.53
CA GLU A 100 -5.79 19.35 -8.29
C GLU A 100 -6.35 20.31 -9.35
N GLU A 101 -6.32 19.93 -10.63
CA GLU A 101 -6.84 20.74 -11.74
C GLU A 101 -8.37 20.93 -11.65
N GLU A 102 -9.11 19.87 -11.34
CA GLU A 102 -10.57 19.93 -11.17
C GLU A 102 -10.95 20.85 -9.99
N SER A 103 -10.20 20.80 -8.90
CA SER A 103 -10.42 21.65 -7.72
C SER A 103 -10.17 23.14 -7.98
N GLN A 104 -9.24 23.49 -8.88
CA GLN A 104 -8.96 24.88 -9.26
C GLN A 104 -9.94 25.41 -10.33
N ALA A 105 -10.39 24.55 -11.23
CA ALA A 105 -11.34 24.91 -12.29
C ALA A 105 -12.76 25.20 -11.74
N GLY A 106 -13.15 24.60 -10.62
CA GLY A 106 -14.45 24.82 -9.96
C GLY A 106 -14.71 26.24 -9.45
N GLY A 107 -13.70 27.12 -9.39
CA GLY A 107 -13.83 28.52 -8.96
C GLY A 107 -14.11 29.52 -10.09
N GLY A 108 -14.08 29.10 -11.36
CA GLY A 108 -14.17 29.98 -12.53
C GLY A 108 -15.31 29.58 -13.46
N ALA A 109 -16.29 30.46 -13.61
CA ALA A 109 -17.45 30.27 -14.48
C ALA A 109 -17.12 29.70 -15.87
N GLY A 110 -17.67 28.51 -16.17
CA GLY A 110 -18.20 28.12 -17.48
C GLY A 110 -17.20 27.88 -18.62
N GLY A 111 -17.05 26.61 -18.98
CA GLY A 111 -16.64 26.19 -20.33
C GLY A 111 -15.28 25.50 -20.40
N GLY A 112 -15.19 24.28 -19.88
CA GLY A 112 -14.02 23.40 -20.02
C GLY A 112 -14.30 22.24 -20.97
N LEU A 113 -14.15 22.48 -22.27
CA LEU A 113 -13.95 21.46 -23.29
C LEU A 113 -12.45 21.14 -23.28
N GLY A 114 -12.02 20.03 -22.70
CA GLY A 114 -10.61 19.62 -22.76
C GLY A 114 -10.27 18.43 -21.87
N GLY A 115 -10.07 17.26 -22.48
CA GLY A 115 -9.58 16.09 -21.73
C GLY A 115 -9.50 14.75 -22.46
N ALA A 116 -9.79 14.64 -23.76
CA ALA A 116 -9.61 13.38 -24.50
C ALA A 116 -8.74 13.60 -25.75
N LEU A 117 -7.43 13.35 -25.61
CA LEU A 117 -6.50 13.27 -26.74
C LEU A 117 -6.01 11.83 -26.89
N GLY A 118 -6.80 11.06 -27.66
CA GLY A 118 -6.52 9.68 -28.02
C GLY A 118 -7.14 9.25 -29.36
N GLY A 119 -6.94 10.02 -30.45
CA GLY A 119 -6.98 9.45 -31.81
C GLY A 119 -7.98 10.00 -32.83
N ALA A 120 -7.42 10.61 -33.90
CA ALA A 120 -7.88 10.63 -35.30
C ALA A 120 -9.25 11.25 -35.71
N GLY A 121 -9.18 12.49 -36.21
CA GLY A 121 -9.72 12.84 -37.55
C GLY A 121 -11.01 13.68 -37.66
N LEU A 122 -10.92 14.78 -38.44
CA LEU A 122 -11.99 15.59 -39.07
C LEU A 122 -12.91 16.34 -38.07
N GLY A 123 -13.17 17.64 -38.11
CA GLY A 123 -13.18 18.60 -39.21
C GLY A 123 -14.51 19.39 -39.15
N ALA A 124 -14.44 20.63 -38.67
CA ALA A 124 -15.35 21.76 -38.93
C ALA A 124 -16.86 21.64 -38.59
N LEU A 125 -17.30 22.43 -37.60
CA LEU A 125 -18.59 23.15 -37.41
C LEU A 125 -18.71 23.39 -35.88
N GLY A 126 -19.03 24.54 -35.31
CA GLY A 126 -19.66 25.76 -35.78
C GLY A 126 -20.48 26.32 -34.62
N ASP A 127 -19.90 27.28 -33.91
CA ASP A 127 -20.53 28.46 -33.26
C ASP A 127 -22.06 28.43 -33.05
N LEU A 128 -22.51 28.09 -31.82
CA LEU A 128 -23.83 28.43 -31.29
C LEU A 128 -23.99 27.97 -29.83
N ALA A 129 -23.95 28.89 -28.87
CA ALA A 129 -24.89 28.97 -27.73
C ALA A 129 -24.32 29.85 -26.61
N SER A 130 -24.52 31.15 -26.76
CA SER A 130 -24.63 32.06 -25.62
C SER A 130 -26.07 32.04 -25.12
N ASN A 131 -26.24 32.20 -23.80
CA ASN A 131 -27.45 32.67 -23.11
C ASN A 131 -28.35 31.59 -22.44
N MET A 132 -27.99 31.18 -21.22
CA MET A 132 -28.93 30.63 -20.22
C MET A 132 -28.78 31.40 -18.89
N PRO A 133 -29.88 31.83 -18.25
CA PRO A 133 -29.87 32.50 -16.95
C PRO A 133 -29.82 31.50 -15.79
N GLY A 134 -29.05 31.85 -14.75
CA GLY A 134 -28.74 30.97 -13.63
C GLY A 134 -29.93 30.56 -12.75
N GLY A 135 -29.79 29.36 -12.17
CA GLY A 135 -30.49 28.90 -10.99
C GLY A 135 -29.50 28.84 -9.82
N ALA A 136 -29.78 29.61 -8.76
CA ALA A 136 -29.04 29.54 -7.51
C ALA A 136 -29.49 28.29 -6.74
N GLY A 137 -28.75 27.19 -6.88
CA GLY A 137 -28.77 26.06 -5.96
C GLY A 137 -27.97 26.42 -4.71
N ALA A 138 -28.53 26.13 -3.54
CA ALA A 138 -27.84 26.27 -2.26
C ALA A 138 -26.57 25.40 -2.27
N GLY A 139 -25.44 25.98 -1.91
CA GLY A 139 -24.12 25.38 -2.08
C GLY A 139 -23.98 24.00 -1.45
N GLU A 140 -23.86 22.99 -2.31
CA GLU A 140 -22.98 21.86 -2.05
C GLU A 140 -21.57 22.40 -1.86
N GLY A 141 -20.94 22.00 -0.75
CA GLY A 141 -19.54 22.34 -0.51
C GLY A 141 -18.72 21.89 -1.72
N SER A 142 -17.87 22.79 -2.22
CA SER A 142 -16.89 22.49 -3.26
C SER A 142 -16.29 21.11 -3.00
N ALA A 143 -16.56 20.15 -3.88
CA ALA A 143 -15.94 18.83 -3.82
C ALA A 143 -14.44 19.07 -3.83
N GLY A 144 -13.78 18.73 -2.72
CA GLY A 144 -12.32 18.71 -2.68
C GLY A 144 -11.84 17.40 -3.28
N PRO A 145 -10.56 17.30 -3.65
CA PRO A 145 -9.98 16.04 -4.06
C PRO A 145 -10.14 14.99 -2.95
N SER A 146 -10.49 13.77 -3.32
CA SER A 146 -10.91 12.70 -2.43
C SER A 146 -10.58 11.35 -3.04
N ASP A 147 -9.74 10.59 -2.35
CA ASP A 147 -9.33 9.26 -2.74
C ASP A 147 -10.41 8.24 -2.36
N SER A 148 -10.78 7.38 -3.30
CA SER A 148 -11.89 6.45 -3.15
C SER A 148 -11.68 5.12 -3.86
N ARG A 149 -12.56 4.14 -3.62
CA ARG A 149 -12.56 2.87 -4.37
C ARG A 149 -13.06 3.00 -5.82
N LYS A 150 -13.65 4.16 -6.16
CA LYS A 150 -14.12 4.48 -7.53
C LYS A 150 -12.95 4.87 -8.44
N ASP A 151 -11.83 5.29 -7.86
CA ASP A 151 -10.68 5.77 -8.59
C ASP A 151 -10.02 4.65 -9.40
N LEU A 152 -9.45 4.99 -10.55
CA LEU A 152 -8.82 4.02 -11.47
C LEU A 152 -7.66 3.25 -10.82
N TRP A 153 -6.97 3.87 -9.86
CA TRP A 153 -5.87 3.25 -9.15
C TRP A 153 -6.35 2.18 -8.16
N ALA A 154 -7.56 2.33 -7.61
CA ALA A 154 -8.09 1.45 -6.57
C ALA A 154 -8.57 0.10 -7.12
N GLN A 155 -8.95 0.06 -8.39
CA GLN A 155 -9.42 -1.18 -9.02
C GLN A 155 -8.26 -2.13 -9.36
N PRO A 156 -8.37 -3.43 -9.05
CA PRO A 156 -7.37 -4.41 -9.45
C PRO A 156 -7.22 -4.47 -10.98
N GLN A 157 -6.00 -4.29 -11.48
CA GLN A 157 -5.72 -4.31 -12.92
C GLN A 157 -5.00 -5.59 -13.31
N ARG A 158 -5.45 -6.24 -14.39
CA ARG A 158 -4.72 -7.34 -15.04
C ARG A 158 -4.16 -6.90 -16.37
N THR A 159 -2.87 -7.11 -16.59
CA THR A 159 -2.24 -6.89 -17.89
C THR A 159 -1.54 -8.14 -18.40
N ALA A 160 -1.82 -8.46 -19.66
CA ALA A 160 -1.16 -9.52 -20.42
C ALA A 160 -0.16 -8.95 -21.45
N GLU A 161 0.22 -7.67 -21.32
CA GLU A 161 1.20 -7.00 -22.20
C GLU A 161 2.56 -7.70 -22.24
N PHE A 162 2.93 -8.41 -21.17
CA PHE A 162 4.22 -9.07 -21.00
C PHE A 162 4.17 -10.58 -21.29
N ALA A 163 3.38 -11.03 -22.26
CA ALA A 163 3.27 -12.44 -22.63
C ALA A 163 4.66 -13.11 -22.75
N PRO A 164 4.92 -14.24 -22.04
CA PRO A 164 3.96 -15.15 -21.41
C PRO A 164 3.67 -14.89 -19.91
N ILE A 165 4.08 -13.74 -19.38
CA ILE A 165 3.87 -13.34 -17.99
C ILE A 165 2.55 -12.57 -17.89
N GLU A 166 1.69 -13.00 -16.98
CA GLU A 166 0.48 -12.29 -16.61
C GLU A 166 0.77 -11.52 -15.32
N LEU A 167 0.37 -10.25 -15.26
CA LEU A 167 0.56 -9.39 -14.09
C LEU A 167 -0.81 -8.99 -13.54
N ARG A 168 -0.94 -9.02 -12.21
CA ARG A 168 -2.01 -8.36 -11.46
C ARG A 168 -1.43 -7.27 -10.60
N VAL A 169 -1.94 -6.06 -10.75
CA VAL A 169 -1.59 -4.89 -9.93
C VAL A 169 -2.79 -4.58 -9.03
N LEU A 170 -2.53 -4.48 -7.73
CA LEU A 170 -3.50 -4.09 -6.71
C LEU A 170 -2.87 -2.95 -5.92
N ILE A 171 -3.53 -1.79 -5.86
CA ILE A 171 -3.06 -0.66 -5.06
C ILE A 171 -3.98 -0.54 -3.85
N VAL A 172 -3.38 -0.52 -2.67
CA VAL A 172 -4.11 -0.42 -1.41
C VAL A 172 -3.71 0.88 -0.72
N ASP A 173 -4.72 1.62 -0.30
CA ASP A 173 -4.55 2.80 0.52
C ASP A 173 -4.10 2.44 1.95
N GLU A 174 -2.98 2.98 2.41
CA GLU A 174 -2.48 2.78 3.77
C GLU A 174 -3.11 3.75 4.78
N ASN A 175 -3.64 4.89 4.34
CA ASN A 175 -4.46 5.78 5.18
C ASN A 175 -5.84 5.16 5.50
N SER A 176 -6.23 4.08 4.82
CA SER A 176 -7.42 3.29 5.15
C SER A 176 -7.25 2.44 6.43
N LYS A 177 -6.03 2.37 6.98
CA LYS A 177 -5.62 1.47 8.07
C LYS A 177 -5.22 2.23 9.34
N LEU A 178 -5.13 1.55 10.48
CA LEU A 178 -4.59 2.14 11.70
C LEU A 178 -3.06 2.07 11.71
N ASN A 179 -2.42 3.22 11.93
CA ASN A 179 -0.97 3.30 12.07
C ASN A 179 -0.55 2.99 13.50
N VAL A 180 0.16 1.88 13.71
CA VAL A 180 0.57 1.42 15.04
C VAL A 180 1.56 2.37 15.74
N LEU A 181 2.26 3.22 14.98
CA LEU A 181 3.18 4.21 15.54
C LEU A 181 2.46 5.27 16.38
N GLN A 182 1.14 5.41 16.25
CA GLN A 182 0.34 6.32 17.09
C GLN A 182 0.42 5.94 18.59
N MET A 183 0.71 4.69 18.92
CA MET A 183 0.96 4.26 20.31
C MET A 183 2.21 4.89 20.93
N LEU A 184 3.07 5.51 20.12
CA LEU A 184 4.30 6.19 20.56
C LEU A 184 4.16 7.71 20.60
N THR A 185 2.93 8.22 20.52
CA THR A 185 2.65 9.65 20.66
C THR A 185 3.10 10.13 22.04
N ARG A 186 3.62 11.38 22.11
CA ARG A 186 4.13 11.95 23.37
C ARG A 186 3.05 12.21 24.40
N ASP A 187 1.82 12.37 23.94
CA ASP A 187 0.64 12.50 24.80
C ASP A 187 0.24 11.09 25.27
N GLU A 188 0.38 10.83 26.57
CA GLU A 188 0.11 9.53 27.17
C GLU A 188 -1.37 9.11 27.03
N ASP A 189 -2.29 10.08 27.08
CA ASP A 189 -3.72 9.80 26.95
C ASP A 189 -4.05 9.41 25.50
N GLU A 190 -3.47 10.10 24.52
CA GLU A 190 -3.66 9.77 23.11
C GLU A 190 -2.95 8.46 22.71
N ALA A 191 -1.77 8.20 23.29
CA ALA A 191 -1.05 6.95 23.10
C ALA A 191 -1.85 5.75 23.65
N GLU A 192 -2.49 5.90 24.81
CA GLU A 192 -3.37 4.86 25.38
C GLU A 192 -4.64 4.68 24.54
N LYS A 193 -5.25 5.76 24.02
CA LYS A 193 -6.37 5.64 23.07
C LYS A 193 -5.96 4.92 21.80
N ALA A 194 -4.80 5.26 21.22
CA ALA A 194 -4.26 4.58 20.05
C ALA A 194 -4.02 3.09 20.32
N PHE A 195 -3.48 2.76 21.50
CA PHE A 195 -3.34 1.37 21.94
C PHE A 195 -4.69 0.64 21.98
N ARG A 196 -5.72 1.26 22.55
CA ARG A 196 -7.08 0.69 22.59
C ARG A 196 -7.68 0.50 21.20
N ARG A 197 -7.45 1.44 20.27
CA ARG A 197 -7.88 1.31 18.86
C ARG A 197 -7.20 0.10 18.19
N VAL A 198 -5.90 -0.07 18.38
CA VAL A 198 -5.14 -1.22 17.84
C VAL A 198 -5.63 -2.54 18.43
N ALA A 199 -5.88 -2.61 19.75
CA ALA A 199 -6.44 -3.81 20.36
C ALA A 199 -7.83 -4.15 19.78
N ARG A 200 -8.71 -3.15 19.62
CA ARG A 200 -10.04 -3.36 19.03
C ARG A 200 -9.98 -3.82 17.58
N VAL A 201 -9.10 -3.28 16.74
CA VAL A 201 -9.02 -3.75 15.35
C VAL A 201 -8.47 -5.18 15.27
N ILE A 202 -7.57 -5.58 16.18
CA ILE A 202 -7.10 -6.97 16.27
C ILE A 202 -8.21 -7.92 16.73
N ASP A 203 -9.17 -7.45 17.53
CA ASP A 203 -10.36 -8.23 17.90
C ASP A 203 -11.33 -8.36 16.71
N LEU A 204 -11.50 -7.30 15.91
CA LEU A 204 -12.52 -7.25 14.85
C LEU A 204 -12.06 -7.80 13.48
N PHE A 205 -10.76 -7.81 13.15
CA PHE A 205 -10.32 -8.02 11.75
C PHE A 205 -10.58 -9.43 11.18
N ARG A 206 -10.88 -10.40 12.04
CA ARG A 206 -11.23 -11.78 11.66
C ARG A 206 -12.56 -12.23 12.24
N GLU A 207 -13.35 -11.29 12.73
CA GLU A 207 -14.67 -11.57 13.29
C GLU A 207 -15.51 -12.33 12.24
N GLY A 208 -16.13 -13.42 12.68
CA GLY A 208 -16.94 -14.28 11.81
C GLY A 208 -16.18 -15.32 10.99
N THR A 209 -14.85 -15.32 11.03
CA THR A 209 -14.03 -16.38 10.41
C THR A 209 -13.70 -17.50 11.40
N THR A 210 -13.15 -18.61 10.90
CA THR A 210 -12.70 -19.72 11.75
C THR A 210 -11.44 -19.41 12.57
N GLU A 211 -10.73 -18.33 12.24
CA GLU A 211 -9.45 -17.94 12.83
C GLU A 211 -9.55 -16.56 13.50
N ASP A 212 -10.70 -16.32 14.13
CA ASP A 212 -11.03 -15.14 14.94
C ASP A 212 -10.13 -15.05 16.19
N VAL A 213 -9.84 -13.81 16.62
CA VAL A 213 -8.94 -13.52 17.75
C VAL A 213 -9.76 -12.97 18.90
N GLU A 214 -9.71 -13.63 20.06
CA GLU A 214 -10.47 -13.17 21.23
C GLU A 214 -9.92 -11.84 21.76
N THR A 215 -10.79 -10.99 22.31
CA THR A 215 -10.44 -9.66 22.85
C THR A 215 -9.25 -9.67 23.80
N PHE A 216 -9.14 -10.69 24.67
CA PHE A 216 -8.02 -10.81 25.60
C PHE A 216 -6.69 -11.09 24.88
N GLU A 217 -6.72 -11.93 23.84
CA GLU A 217 -5.56 -12.20 22.99
C GLU A 217 -5.18 -10.95 22.18
N ALA A 218 -6.17 -10.25 21.62
CA ALA A 218 -5.99 -9.00 20.90
C ALA A 218 -5.32 -7.90 21.76
N GLU A 219 -5.74 -7.73 23.02
CA GLU A 219 -5.10 -6.82 23.97
C GLU A 219 -3.64 -7.23 24.26
N ASN A 220 -3.37 -8.53 24.46
CA ASN A 220 -2.01 -9.02 24.69
C ASN A 220 -1.10 -8.80 23.47
N MET A 221 -1.62 -9.01 22.27
CA MET A 221 -0.90 -8.77 21.02
C MET A 221 -0.57 -7.28 20.84
N ALA A 222 -1.54 -6.39 21.06
CA ALA A 222 -1.31 -4.94 21.02
C ALA A 222 -0.29 -4.51 22.09
N GLN A 223 -0.33 -5.12 23.27
CA GLN A 223 0.62 -4.84 24.35
C GLN A 223 2.02 -5.30 23.97
N ALA A 224 2.17 -6.48 23.38
CA ALA A 224 3.43 -6.98 22.87
C ALA A 224 4.02 -6.08 21.78
N MET A 225 3.18 -5.55 20.87
CA MET A 225 3.62 -4.55 19.88
C MET A 225 4.15 -3.28 20.54
N ARG A 226 3.38 -2.72 21.49
CA ARG A 226 3.74 -1.49 22.22
C ARG A 226 5.04 -1.69 23.00
N ASP A 227 5.17 -2.79 23.73
CA ASP A 227 6.36 -3.12 24.52
C ASP A 227 7.57 -3.32 23.62
N TYR A 228 7.42 -3.99 22.47
CA TYR A 228 8.49 -4.13 21.48
C TYR A 228 9.01 -2.77 20.96
N MET A 229 8.11 -1.81 20.80
CA MET A 229 8.47 -0.45 20.36
C MET A 229 9.01 0.43 21.49
N LEU A 230 8.68 0.18 22.75
CA LEU A 230 9.16 0.99 23.89
C LEU A 230 10.43 0.44 24.53
N ASP A 231 10.62 -0.88 24.55
CA ASP A 231 11.77 -1.54 25.14
C ASP A 231 12.26 -2.73 24.30
N ARG A 232 13.25 -2.45 23.46
CA ARG A 232 13.92 -3.48 22.66
C ARG A 232 15.21 -3.99 23.30
N SER A 233 15.48 -3.71 24.58
CA SER A 233 16.79 -3.98 25.19
C SER A 233 17.15 -5.47 25.24
N GLY A 234 16.15 -6.35 25.22
CA GLY A 234 16.30 -7.80 25.19
C GLY A 234 16.01 -8.49 23.85
N SER A 235 15.71 -7.75 22.76
CA SER A 235 15.35 -8.38 21.48
C SER A 235 16.58 -8.87 20.71
N ASP A 236 16.49 -10.08 20.16
CA ASP A 236 17.53 -10.70 19.32
C ASP A 236 17.65 -10.06 17.93
N VAL A 237 16.67 -9.25 17.51
CA VAL A 237 16.66 -8.67 16.17
C VAL A 237 17.59 -7.45 16.14
N PRO A 238 18.46 -7.30 15.12
CA PRO A 238 19.36 -6.15 15.00
C PRO A 238 18.61 -4.83 14.98
N ARG A 239 19.10 -3.82 15.69
CA ARG A 239 18.57 -2.46 15.62
C ARG A 239 19.21 -1.74 14.43
N PRO A 240 18.45 -1.39 13.37
CA PRO A 240 18.97 -0.48 12.37
C PRO A 240 19.23 0.88 13.02
N ASN A 241 20.40 1.47 12.75
CA ASN A 241 20.67 2.84 13.16
C ASN A 241 19.82 3.78 12.30
N LEU A 242 18.79 4.35 12.89
CA LEU A 242 17.94 5.33 12.21
C LEU A 242 18.60 6.71 12.27
N VAL A 243 18.37 7.55 11.26
CA VAL A 243 18.88 8.94 11.28
C VAL A 243 18.32 9.72 12.49
N THR A 244 17.15 9.30 12.97
CA THR A 244 16.45 9.86 14.13
C THR A 244 16.85 9.24 15.46
N SER A 245 17.71 8.20 15.50
CA SER A 245 18.16 7.60 16.75
C SER A 245 19.23 8.50 17.40
N PHE A 246 18.81 9.45 18.22
CA PHE A 246 19.71 10.28 19.02
C PHE A 246 20.20 9.50 20.26
N GLU A 247 21.50 9.58 20.57
CA GLU A 247 22.18 8.80 21.64
C GLU A 247 21.63 9.02 23.06
N ALA A 248 20.81 10.04 23.29
CA ALA A 248 20.39 10.46 24.64
C ALA A 248 19.03 9.89 25.10
N GLU A 249 18.18 9.33 24.21
CA GLU A 249 16.78 8.98 24.53
C GLU A 249 16.28 7.62 23.98
N SER A 250 17.13 6.78 23.38
CA SER A 250 16.67 5.80 22.38
C SER A 250 16.30 4.39 22.87
N ASN A 251 15.49 4.26 23.94
CA ASN A 251 14.80 2.99 24.17
C ASN A 251 13.62 2.78 23.21
N VAL A 252 13.06 3.87 22.68
CA VAL A 252 11.99 3.83 21.67
C VAL A 252 12.55 3.33 20.33
N TYR A 253 11.88 2.35 19.77
CA TYR A 253 12.17 1.72 18.49
C TYR A 253 10.99 1.93 17.53
N LEU A 254 11.31 2.39 16.32
CA LEU A 254 10.34 2.56 15.25
C LEU A 254 10.47 1.37 14.29
N PRO A 255 9.48 0.45 14.25
CA PRO A 255 9.48 -0.62 13.25
C PRO A 255 9.47 -0.01 11.84
N LEU A 256 10.12 -0.69 10.91
CA LEU A 256 10.16 -0.31 9.49
C LEU A 256 9.07 -1.03 8.67
N SER A 257 8.56 -2.14 9.19
CA SER A 257 7.48 -2.93 8.58
C SER A 257 6.70 -3.67 9.66
N MET A 258 5.42 -3.94 9.38
CA MET A 258 4.58 -4.80 10.22
C MET A 258 5.18 -6.20 10.43
N ARG A 259 5.99 -6.71 9.49
CA ARG A 259 6.59 -8.04 9.60
C ARG A 259 7.61 -8.17 10.74
N GLU A 260 8.09 -7.06 11.29
CA GLU A 260 8.99 -7.12 12.44
C GLU A 260 8.33 -7.74 13.69
N PHE A 261 7.00 -7.62 13.80
CA PHE A 261 6.23 -8.21 14.90
C PHE A 261 6.12 -9.74 14.81
N LEU A 262 6.47 -10.36 13.68
CA LEU A 262 6.53 -11.82 13.54
C LEU A 262 7.54 -12.48 14.48
N VAL A 263 8.46 -11.71 15.07
CA VAL A 263 9.44 -12.24 16.01
C VAL A 263 8.88 -12.41 17.43
N LEU A 264 7.73 -11.81 17.70
CA LEU A 264 7.05 -11.86 18.99
C LEU A 264 6.29 -13.19 19.14
N GLU A 265 6.25 -13.73 20.36
CA GLU A 265 5.68 -15.06 20.62
C GLU A 265 4.15 -15.07 20.44
N GLU A 266 3.51 -13.93 20.64
CA GLU A 266 2.07 -13.72 20.51
C GLU A 266 1.59 -13.75 19.05
N PHE A 267 2.49 -13.78 18.07
CA PHE A 267 2.16 -13.63 16.66
C PHE A 267 2.44 -14.90 15.84
N ASP A 268 1.37 -15.61 15.46
CA ASP A 268 1.45 -16.68 14.46
C ASP A 268 1.75 -16.10 13.06
N PRO A 269 2.71 -16.68 12.29
CA PRO A 269 2.95 -16.31 10.90
C PRO A 269 1.72 -16.25 9.98
N LYS A 270 0.66 -17.00 10.28
CA LYS A 270 -0.63 -16.96 9.57
C LYS A 270 -1.37 -15.63 9.72
N LEU A 271 -1.11 -14.86 10.78
CA LEU A 271 -1.73 -13.55 11.00
C LEU A 271 -1.25 -12.52 9.96
N PHE A 272 -0.10 -12.75 9.33
CA PHE A 272 0.52 -11.82 8.36
C PHE A 272 0.37 -12.27 6.90
N ARG A 273 -0.58 -13.17 6.64
CA ARG A 273 -0.81 -13.74 5.31
C ARG A 273 -2.28 -13.79 5.03
N ASP A 274 -2.66 -13.36 3.84
CA ASP A 274 -4.00 -13.64 3.36
C ASP A 274 -4.05 -15.07 2.82
N TYR A 275 -5.13 -15.78 3.11
CA TYR A 275 -5.40 -17.11 2.59
C TYR A 275 -6.90 -17.36 2.52
N ARG A 276 -7.31 -18.46 1.89
CA ARG A 276 -8.69 -18.93 1.93
C ARG A 276 -8.81 -20.12 2.87
N ASP A 277 -9.83 -20.14 3.69
CA ASP A 277 -10.08 -21.21 4.65
C ASP A 277 -10.69 -22.46 3.97
N GLU A 278 -11.12 -23.44 4.77
CA GLU A 278 -11.74 -24.68 4.27
C GLU A 278 -13.11 -24.44 3.60
N ASN A 279 -13.79 -23.34 3.93
CA ASN A 279 -15.07 -22.95 3.34
C ASN A 279 -14.88 -22.14 2.05
N GLY A 280 -13.65 -21.67 1.81
CA GLY A 280 -13.31 -20.81 0.67
C GLY A 280 -13.37 -19.33 1.01
N ASP A 281 -13.69 -18.98 2.25
CA ASP A 281 -13.76 -17.60 2.72
C ASP A 281 -12.35 -17.02 2.82
N VAL A 282 -12.21 -15.74 2.45
CA VAL A 282 -10.92 -15.05 2.52
C VAL A 282 -10.64 -14.67 3.97
N VAL A 283 -9.56 -15.22 4.53
CA VAL A 283 -9.02 -14.82 5.82
C VAL A 283 -7.91 -13.82 5.57
N HIS A 284 -8.16 -12.56 5.92
CA HIS A 284 -7.22 -11.47 5.72
C HIS A 284 -6.10 -11.47 6.76
N SER A 285 -4.97 -10.89 6.35
CA SER A 285 -3.82 -10.59 7.18
C SER A 285 -4.06 -9.33 8.01
N LEU A 286 -3.36 -9.26 9.12
CA LEU A 286 -3.33 -8.08 9.99
C LEU A 286 -2.81 -6.84 9.25
N THR A 287 -1.94 -7.03 8.24
CA THR A 287 -1.43 -5.96 7.37
C THR A 287 -2.48 -5.32 6.47
N SER A 288 -3.67 -5.91 6.36
CA SER A 288 -4.80 -5.31 5.66
C SER A 288 -5.54 -4.27 6.51
N PHE A 289 -5.33 -4.25 7.84
CA PHE A 289 -6.03 -3.37 8.78
C PHE A 289 -5.09 -2.48 9.60
N LEU A 290 -3.84 -2.92 9.77
CA LEU A 290 -2.78 -2.20 10.45
C LEU A 290 -1.65 -1.84 9.49
N THR A 291 -1.03 -0.70 9.74
CA THR A 291 0.12 -0.22 8.97
C THR A 291 1.22 0.35 9.86
N VAL A 292 2.43 0.39 9.30
CA VAL A 292 3.60 1.06 9.87
C VAL A 292 4.14 1.98 8.79
N HIS A 293 3.89 3.28 8.92
CA HIS A 293 4.59 4.28 8.15
C HIS A 293 4.93 5.47 9.04
N SER A 294 6.19 5.89 9.07
CA SER A 294 6.54 7.15 9.72
C SER A 294 6.00 8.27 8.87
N SER A 295 5.13 9.13 9.42
CA SER A 295 4.75 10.37 8.76
C SER A 295 6.03 11.15 8.42
N VAL A 296 6.33 11.33 7.14
CA VAL A 296 7.59 11.95 6.67
C VAL A 296 7.57 13.48 6.84
N TRP A 297 6.50 14.00 7.42
CA TRP A 297 6.35 15.42 7.72
C TRP A 297 7.46 15.88 8.66
N THR A 298 8.23 16.86 8.20
CA THR A 298 9.11 17.56 9.12
C THR A 298 8.25 18.32 10.12
N ARG A 299 8.71 18.40 11.37
CA ARG A 299 8.01 19.19 12.42
C ARG A 299 7.74 20.63 11.99
N GLN A 300 8.56 21.18 11.10
CA GLN A 300 8.41 22.52 10.55
C GLN A 300 7.24 22.58 9.56
N GLU A 301 7.09 21.63 8.64
CA GLU A 301 5.95 21.55 7.70
C GLU A 301 4.61 21.39 8.45
N MET A 302 4.55 20.54 9.48
CA MET A 302 3.37 20.39 10.33
C MET A 302 3.00 21.68 11.08
N LEU A 303 4.01 22.44 11.54
CA LEU A 303 3.80 23.70 12.25
C LEU A 303 3.45 24.85 11.29
N ASP A 304 4.05 24.88 10.11
CA ASP A 304 3.82 25.91 9.08
C ASP A 304 2.43 25.74 8.46
N GLU A 305 1.98 24.50 8.25
CA GLU A 305 0.61 24.22 7.80
C GLU A 305 -0.43 24.56 8.88
N ARG A 306 -0.17 24.20 10.14
CA ARG A 306 -1.02 24.58 11.27
C ARG A 306 -1.05 26.09 11.49
N ALA A 307 0.05 26.79 11.25
CA ALA A 307 0.12 28.25 11.30
C ALA A 307 -0.61 28.91 10.13
N SER A 308 -0.58 28.29 8.95
CA SER A 308 -1.30 28.75 7.75
C SER A 308 -2.81 28.55 7.89
N ALA A 309 -3.25 27.45 8.51
CA ALA A 309 -4.66 27.19 8.82
C ALA A 309 -5.24 28.13 9.91
N ALA A 310 -4.39 28.71 10.77
CA ALA A 310 -4.81 29.63 11.83
C ALA A 310 -4.77 31.12 11.41
N GLY A 311 -4.22 31.45 10.24
CA GLY A 311 -3.93 32.82 9.82
C GLY A 311 -4.87 33.43 8.78
N GLY A 312 -5.90 32.71 8.33
CA GLY A 312 -6.78 33.13 7.24
C GLY A 312 -8.09 33.75 7.70
N ASP A 313 -8.07 34.84 8.47
CA ASP A 313 -9.25 35.70 8.70
C ASP A 313 -8.86 37.06 9.31
N GLU A 314 -8.14 37.91 8.57
CA GLU A 314 -8.19 39.36 8.79
C GLU A 314 -8.05 40.10 7.44
N GLU A 315 -9.17 40.62 6.93
CA GLU A 315 -9.34 41.93 6.27
C GLU A 315 -10.37 41.88 5.11
N ALA A 316 -11.64 42.18 5.42
CA ALA A 316 -12.48 43.11 4.64
C ALA A 316 -13.87 43.29 5.28
N GLU A 317 -13.98 44.09 6.35
CA GLU A 317 -15.26 44.72 6.72
C GLU A 317 -15.26 46.22 6.41
N ALA A 318 -15.99 46.51 5.34
CA ALA A 318 -16.90 47.64 5.10
C ALA A 318 -16.80 48.88 6.00
N ASP A 319 -16.36 49.95 5.34
CA ASP A 319 -16.66 51.35 5.58
C ASP A 319 -18.18 51.62 5.69
N GLN A 320 -18.68 51.82 6.91
CA GLN A 320 -19.89 52.61 7.20
C GLN A 320 -20.04 52.93 8.69
N SER A 321 -19.53 54.09 9.13
CA SER A 321 -20.24 54.90 10.14
C SER A 321 -19.64 56.30 10.27
N ASP A 322 -20.44 57.29 9.87
CA ASP A 322 -20.68 58.55 10.57
C ASP A 322 -19.56 59.17 11.42
N ARG A 323 -18.89 60.17 10.85
CA ARG A 323 -18.34 61.29 11.63
C ARG A 323 -18.74 62.63 11.05
N ALA A 324 -19.80 63.18 11.63
CA ALA A 324 -19.97 64.61 11.74
C ALA A 324 -19.04 65.17 12.84
N ASN A 325 -18.47 66.33 12.54
CA ASN A 325 -18.12 67.40 13.47
C ASN A 325 -16.79 67.29 14.26
N GLY A 326 -15.74 67.94 13.71
CA GLY A 326 -15.22 69.16 14.35
C GLY A 326 -13.83 69.12 15.01
N SER A 327 -12.97 70.01 14.46
CA SER A 327 -12.06 70.92 15.19
C SER A 327 -10.67 70.44 15.62
N GLY A 328 -9.65 70.96 14.89
CA GLY A 328 -8.43 71.62 15.40
C GLY A 328 -7.41 70.74 16.14
N GLY A 329 -6.12 70.68 15.82
CA GLY A 329 -5.18 71.70 15.34
C GLY A 329 -3.89 71.60 16.20
N SER A 330 -2.73 71.91 15.60
CA SER A 330 -1.38 72.00 16.23
C SER A 330 -0.69 70.66 16.54
N GLY A 331 0.56 70.36 16.19
CA GLY A 331 1.71 71.18 15.80
C GLY A 331 2.92 70.87 16.70
N GLY A 332 4.10 70.57 16.14
CA GLY A 332 5.41 70.46 16.82
C GLY A 332 5.98 69.03 16.83
N ALA A 333 7.05 68.63 16.14
CA ALA A 333 8.40 69.17 15.88
C ALA A 333 9.42 68.97 17.03
N GLY A 334 10.47 68.19 16.73
CA GLY A 334 11.77 68.12 17.44
C GLY A 334 11.80 67.07 18.56
N GLY A 335 12.80 66.20 18.72
CA GLY A 335 14.12 66.11 18.12
C GLY A 335 15.10 65.55 19.16
N ALA A 336 15.95 64.62 18.71
CA ALA A 336 17.37 64.53 19.04
C ALA A 336 17.87 64.09 20.45
N LEU A 337 18.64 62.98 20.39
CA LEU A 337 19.96 62.75 20.99
C LEU A 337 20.07 62.37 22.48
N GLY A 338 20.89 61.34 22.75
CA GLY A 338 21.28 61.01 24.12
C GLY A 338 22.09 59.71 24.31
N GLU A 339 23.10 59.51 23.49
CA GLU A 339 24.21 58.56 23.63
C GLU A 339 24.89 58.63 25.02
N SER A 340 25.31 57.49 25.60
CA SER A 340 26.62 57.34 26.28
C SER A 340 26.77 55.98 26.98
N LEU A 341 27.77 55.23 26.51
CA LEU A 341 28.37 54.05 27.12
C LEU A 341 29.33 54.45 28.24
N THR A 342 29.36 53.68 29.34
CA THR A 342 30.56 53.52 30.17
C THR A 342 30.67 52.09 30.69
N MET A 343 31.70 51.39 30.21
CA MET A 343 32.34 50.25 30.87
C MET A 343 33.06 50.72 32.14
N ASP A 344 33.10 49.91 33.21
CA ASP A 344 34.36 49.35 33.72
C ASP A 344 34.14 48.36 34.89
N SER A 345 34.88 47.24 34.81
CA SER A 345 35.55 46.48 35.88
C SER A 345 34.83 46.09 37.18
N GLY A 346 34.63 44.77 37.34
CA GLY A 346 35.45 44.03 38.30
C GLY A 346 34.78 43.52 39.59
N GLY A 347 34.53 42.21 39.64
CA GLY A 347 34.94 41.41 40.79
C GLY A 347 33.86 40.81 41.70
N ARG A 348 33.86 39.46 41.68
CA ARG A 348 33.83 38.57 42.85
C ARG A 348 32.48 38.03 43.36
N VAL A 349 32.33 36.75 43.04
CA VAL A 349 31.58 35.64 43.66
C VAL A 349 31.24 35.81 45.15
N THR A 350 29.95 35.63 45.46
CA THR A 350 29.47 34.90 46.64
C THR A 350 28.11 34.31 46.32
N ALA A 351 28.00 32.99 46.47
CA ALA A 351 26.78 32.22 46.36
C ALA A 351 25.90 32.46 47.59
N THR A 352 24.62 32.72 47.37
CA THR A 352 23.60 32.63 48.40
C THR A 352 22.38 31.97 47.79
N GLU A 353 21.99 30.87 48.40
CA GLU A 353 20.84 30.02 48.11
C GLU A 353 19.55 30.83 48.23
N ASN A 354 18.66 30.69 47.25
CA ASN A 354 17.33 31.31 47.27
C ASN A 354 16.29 30.20 47.17
N GLU A 355 15.61 29.95 48.29
CA GLU A 355 14.30 29.33 48.34
C GLU A 355 13.30 30.23 47.60
N VAL A 356 12.51 29.66 46.69
CA VAL A 356 11.30 30.31 46.18
C VAL A 356 10.18 29.27 46.15
N SER A 357 9.20 29.50 47.01
CA SER A 357 7.91 28.82 47.07
C SER A 357 7.02 29.11 45.88
N GLU A 358 6.13 28.14 45.63
CA GLU A 358 4.91 28.16 44.82
C GLU A 358 4.08 29.45 44.98
N SER A 359 3.66 30.01 43.84
CA SER A 359 2.26 30.36 43.53
C SER A 359 2.23 31.19 42.25
N ASP A 360 1.62 30.66 41.18
CA ASP A 360 0.80 31.42 40.19
C ASP A 360 0.72 30.67 38.85
N LEU A 361 -0.12 29.63 38.81
CA LEU A 361 -0.64 29.06 37.56
C LEU A 361 -2.13 28.75 37.71
N ARG A 362 -2.97 29.77 37.52
CA ARG A 362 -4.38 29.63 37.13
C ARG A 362 -4.79 30.82 36.25
N LYS A 363 -4.91 30.56 34.94
CA LYS A 363 -5.71 31.37 34.00
C LYS A 363 -6.07 30.45 32.83
N ASP A 364 -7.21 29.77 32.92
CA ASP A 364 -8.51 30.18 32.34
C ASP A 364 -8.53 29.89 30.83
N SER A 365 -8.96 28.66 30.51
CA SER A 365 -9.21 28.14 29.18
C SER A 365 -10.63 28.53 28.73
N GLY A 366 -10.71 29.64 27.99
CA GLY A 366 -11.91 30.04 27.25
C GLY A 366 -11.88 29.48 25.82
N GLY A 367 -12.95 28.79 25.45
CA GLY A 367 -13.12 28.19 24.13
C GLY A 367 -13.21 29.21 22.99
N GLY A 368 -12.72 28.79 21.84
CA GLY A 368 -12.89 29.44 20.54
C GLY A 368 -13.04 28.36 19.48
N SER A 369 -14.26 28.22 18.98
CA SER A 369 -14.62 27.41 17.82
C SER A 369 -14.25 28.19 16.56
N SER A 370 -13.28 27.71 15.79
CA SER A 370 -12.97 28.23 14.45
C SER A 370 -13.19 27.12 13.42
N SER A 371 -14.35 27.21 12.76
CA SER A 371 -14.71 26.49 11.55
C SER A 371 -14.15 27.25 10.36
N GLY A 372 -12.99 26.83 9.84
CA GLY A 372 -12.40 27.33 8.62
C GLY A 372 -11.92 26.15 7.78
N THR A 373 -12.61 25.87 6.68
CA THR A 373 -12.23 24.83 5.72
C THR A 373 -11.11 25.37 4.83
N SER A 374 -9.86 25.07 5.17
CA SER A 374 -8.71 25.28 4.27
C SER A 374 -8.27 23.96 3.67
N ALA A 375 -8.01 23.96 2.36
CA ALA A 375 -7.43 22.83 1.66
C ALA A 375 -6.08 22.42 2.29
N GLY A 376 -5.91 21.13 2.60
CA GLY A 376 -4.60 20.47 2.54
C GLY A 376 -4.07 19.78 3.79
N SER A 377 -4.53 20.06 5.01
CA SER A 377 -3.90 19.47 6.20
C SER A 377 -4.52 18.11 6.56
N ILE A 378 -3.94 17.05 6.02
CA ILE A 378 -4.22 15.67 6.44
C ILE A 378 -3.64 15.51 7.85
N VAL A 379 -4.50 15.30 8.84
CA VAL A 379 -4.08 15.01 10.20
C VAL A 379 -3.28 13.70 10.15
N SER A 380 -2.00 13.75 10.51
CA SER A 380 -1.15 12.56 10.54
C SER A 380 -1.82 11.46 11.37
N GLY A 381 -2.28 10.41 10.71
CA GLY A 381 -3.00 9.30 11.33
C GLY A 381 -4.52 9.30 11.20
N ALA A 382 -5.11 10.24 10.46
CA ALA A 382 -6.52 10.16 10.08
C ALA A 382 -6.77 9.01 9.09
N VAL A 383 -7.93 8.38 9.25
CA VAL A 383 -8.37 7.23 8.47
C VAL A 383 -9.24 7.67 7.31
N ASN A 384 -8.94 7.22 6.08
CA ASN A 384 -9.75 7.55 4.91
C ASN A 384 -11.11 6.81 4.95
N LEU A 385 -12.21 7.58 5.04
CA LEU A 385 -13.59 7.07 5.10
C LEU A 385 -14.02 6.30 3.85
N ASN A 386 -13.46 6.61 2.68
CA ASN A 386 -13.90 6.01 1.42
C ASN A 386 -13.31 4.60 1.20
N THR A 387 -12.19 4.30 1.84
CA THR A 387 -11.39 3.09 1.57
C THR A 387 -11.23 2.20 2.82
N ALA A 388 -11.40 2.75 4.03
CA ALA A 388 -11.15 2.05 5.28
C ALA A 388 -12.07 0.84 5.49
N PRO A 389 -11.55 -0.35 5.83
CA PRO A 389 -12.37 -1.50 6.18
C PRO A 389 -13.31 -1.21 7.35
N GLY A 390 -14.47 -1.87 7.38
CA GLY A 390 -15.45 -1.70 8.46
C GLY A 390 -14.88 -1.97 9.85
N ALA A 391 -14.02 -2.99 9.99
CA ALA A 391 -13.32 -3.28 11.24
C ALA A 391 -12.43 -2.11 11.71
N VAL A 392 -11.76 -1.41 10.78
CA VAL A 392 -10.95 -0.23 11.10
C VAL A 392 -11.85 0.90 11.60
N LEU A 393 -12.93 1.21 10.87
CA LEU A 393 -13.87 2.27 11.23
C LEU A 393 -14.50 2.04 12.61
N LYS A 394 -15.01 0.83 12.86
CA LYS A 394 -15.60 0.44 14.15
C LYS A 394 -14.59 0.48 15.30
N SER A 395 -13.31 0.21 15.04
CA SER A 395 -12.27 0.24 16.06
C SER A 395 -11.84 1.65 16.50
N LEU A 396 -12.19 2.71 15.76
CA LEU A 396 -11.72 4.07 16.03
C LEU A 396 -12.16 4.60 17.41
N PHE A 397 -13.36 4.21 17.86
CA PHE A 397 -13.97 4.66 19.11
C PHE A 397 -14.51 3.47 19.91
N GLU A 398 -14.81 3.69 21.20
CA GLU A 398 -15.55 2.71 21.99
C GLU A 398 -17.05 2.78 21.64
N ASP A 399 -17.75 1.65 21.64
CA ASP A 399 -19.20 1.56 21.38
C ASP A 399 -20.04 2.44 22.31
N ARG A 400 -19.53 2.74 23.51
CA ARG A 400 -20.17 3.66 24.45
C ARG A 400 -20.13 5.11 23.97
N ASP A 401 -19.05 5.48 23.30
CA ASP A 401 -18.77 6.85 22.89
C ASP A 401 -19.28 7.11 21.47
N VAL A 402 -19.24 6.13 20.58
CA VAL A 402 -19.85 6.19 19.25
C VAL A 402 -20.58 4.87 19.00
N PRO A 403 -21.92 4.87 18.82
CA PRO A 403 -22.68 3.65 18.58
C PRO A 403 -22.21 2.95 17.28
N PRO A 404 -22.11 1.62 17.25
CA PRO A 404 -21.66 0.88 16.08
C PRO A 404 -22.56 1.10 14.86
N GLU A 405 -23.85 1.39 15.07
CA GLU A 405 -24.81 1.65 13.99
C GLU A 405 -24.44 2.90 13.17
N PHE A 406 -23.71 3.86 13.76
CA PHE A 406 -23.19 5.00 13.01
C PHE A 406 -22.18 4.55 11.95
N TRP A 407 -21.29 3.63 12.28
CA TRP A 407 -20.30 3.12 11.33
C TRP A 407 -20.94 2.22 10.28
N ASP A 408 -21.96 1.46 10.64
CA ASP A 408 -22.77 0.70 9.67
C ASP A 408 -23.43 1.64 8.66
N GLU A 409 -24.01 2.76 9.09
CA GLU A 409 -24.60 3.76 8.18
C GLU A 409 -23.54 4.43 7.28
N VAL A 410 -22.33 4.70 7.79
CA VAL A 410 -21.22 5.22 6.97
C VAL A 410 -20.83 4.22 5.86
N ILE A 411 -20.74 2.93 6.20
CA ILE A 411 -20.39 1.86 5.27
C ILE A 411 -21.52 1.66 4.26
N GLU A 412 -22.77 1.65 4.71
CA GLU A 412 -23.94 1.55 3.83
C GLU A 412 -23.95 2.71 2.84
N TRP A 413 -23.83 3.94 3.33
CA TRP A 413 -23.87 5.14 2.48
C TRP A 413 -22.81 5.13 1.38
N ARG A 414 -21.57 4.71 1.66
CA ARG A 414 -20.51 4.66 0.63
C ARG A 414 -20.61 3.47 -0.34
N ASN A 415 -21.47 2.50 -0.05
CA ASN A 415 -21.73 1.35 -0.92
C ASN A 415 -23.07 1.49 -1.67
N GLU A 416 -23.90 2.49 -1.35
CA GLU A 416 -25.10 2.80 -2.11
C GLU A 416 -24.74 3.25 -3.54
N GLU A 417 -25.47 2.73 -4.52
CA GLU A 417 -25.35 3.17 -5.91
C GLU A 417 -25.71 4.66 -6.03
N GLU A 418 -24.86 5.41 -6.71
CA GLU A 418 -25.10 6.81 -7.04
C GLU A 418 -26.23 6.87 -8.09
N GLU A 419 -27.28 7.65 -7.81
CA GLU A 419 -28.38 7.79 -8.76
C GLU A 419 -27.86 8.45 -10.04
N GLU A 420 -27.89 7.72 -11.16
CA GLU A 420 -27.51 8.25 -12.48
C GLU A 420 -28.24 9.57 -12.73
N ASP A 421 -27.50 10.66 -12.96
CA ASP A 421 -28.13 11.93 -13.33
C ASP A 421 -28.84 11.73 -14.68
N PRO A 422 -30.18 11.80 -14.73
CA PRO A 422 -30.93 11.59 -15.96
C PRO A 422 -30.64 12.64 -17.05
N ASN A 423 -29.87 13.69 -16.72
CA ASN A 423 -29.40 14.70 -17.66
C ASN A 423 -27.94 14.54 -18.08
N ALA A 424 -27.21 13.53 -17.58
CA ALA A 424 -25.90 13.18 -18.13
C ALA A 424 -26.11 12.62 -19.54
N GLU A 425 -25.86 13.45 -20.57
CA GLU A 425 -26.11 13.10 -21.98
C GLU A 425 -25.14 12.01 -22.51
N GLU A 426 -24.17 11.56 -21.69
CA GLU A 426 -23.20 10.52 -22.01
C GLU A 426 -23.37 9.35 -21.03
N GLU A 427 -24.00 8.26 -21.49
CA GLU A 427 -23.89 6.94 -20.83
C GLU A 427 -22.40 6.54 -20.88
N LEU A 428 -21.66 6.86 -19.82
CA LEU A 428 -20.26 6.43 -19.67
C LEU A 428 -20.23 4.90 -19.72
N GLU A 429 -19.28 4.34 -20.47
CA GLU A 429 -19.10 2.88 -20.50
C GLU A 429 -18.85 2.38 -19.08
N PRO A 430 -19.59 1.36 -18.60
CA PRO A 430 -19.44 0.89 -17.23
C PRO A 430 -18.01 0.41 -17.01
N MET A 431 -17.40 0.86 -15.93
CA MET A 431 -16.07 0.41 -15.56
C MET A 431 -16.12 -1.09 -15.28
N LEU A 432 -15.27 -1.86 -15.95
CA LEU A 432 -15.23 -3.31 -15.79
C LEU A 432 -14.12 -3.70 -14.82
N ASP A 433 -14.41 -4.62 -13.93
CA ASP A 433 -13.45 -5.18 -12.98
C ASP A 433 -12.42 -6.11 -13.65
N GLU A 434 -11.55 -6.74 -12.85
CA GLU A 434 -10.53 -7.68 -13.35
C GLU A 434 -11.09 -8.94 -14.05
N PHE A 435 -12.39 -9.21 -13.88
CA PHE A 435 -13.11 -10.33 -14.49
C PHE A 435 -14.01 -9.91 -15.66
N GLY A 436 -14.12 -8.61 -15.94
CA GLY A 436 -14.97 -8.06 -16.99
C GLY A 436 -16.43 -7.83 -16.55
N GLU A 437 -16.70 -7.81 -15.25
CA GLU A 437 -18.00 -7.51 -14.66
C GLU A 437 -18.10 -6.01 -14.36
N PRO A 438 -19.27 -5.38 -14.57
CA PRO A 438 -19.43 -3.95 -14.30
C PRO A 438 -19.33 -3.69 -12.80
N VAL A 439 -18.48 -2.73 -12.43
CA VAL A 439 -18.39 -2.21 -11.07
C VAL A 439 -19.54 -1.21 -10.86
N PRO A 440 -20.39 -1.40 -9.84
CA PRO A 440 -21.47 -0.44 -9.57
C PRO A 440 -20.87 0.92 -9.22
N ASP A 441 -21.50 1.99 -9.69
CA ASP A 441 -21.06 3.35 -9.35
C ASP A 441 -21.57 3.70 -7.95
N THR A 442 -20.68 3.75 -6.96
CA THR A 442 -21.04 3.97 -5.55
C THR A 442 -20.79 5.40 -5.09
N LYS A 443 -21.58 5.88 -4.13
CA LYS A 443 -21.37 7.21 -3.51
C LYS A 443 -20.03 7.31 -2.80
N ILE A 444 -19.42 8.49 -2.83
CA ILE A 444 -18.14 8.78 -2.17
C ILE A 444 -18.22 10.03 -1.29
N PHE A 445 -17.51 10.03 -0.17
CA PHE A 445 -17.36 11.22 0.64
C PHE A 445 -16.29 12.12 0.01
N THR A 446 -16.67 13.30 -0.47
CA THR A 446 -15.75 14.34 -0.97
C THR A 446 -15.23 15.25 0.14
N SER A 447 -15.84 15.18 1.32
CA SER A 447 -15.40 15.89 2.51
C SER A 447 -15.87 15.20 3.79
N PRO A 448 -15.07 15.18 4.88
CA PRO A 448 -15.52 14.70 6.19
C PRO A 448 -16.75 15.46 6.73
N ASN A 449 -17.06 16.64 6.19
CA ASN A 449 -18.26 17.38 6.56
C ASN A 449 -19.55 16.72 6.09
N GLN A 450 -19.52 15.91 5.03
CA GLN A 450 -20.69 15.21 4.49
C GLN A 450 -21.23 14.11 5.44
N LEU A 451 -20.49 13.74 6.48
CA LEU A 451 -21.03 12.95 7.60
C LEU A 451 -22.29 13.59 8.21
N ASN A 452 -22.51 14.90 8.03
CA ASN A 452 -23.73 15.58 8.47
C ASN A 452 -25.02 15.17 7.76
N GLN A 453 -24.91 14.48 6.62
CA GLN A 453 -26.04 14.00 5.84
C GLN A 453 -26.69 12.80 6.54
N LEU A 454 -25.87 11.97 7.18
CA LEU A 454 -26.27 10.76 7.90
C LEU A 454 -27.21 11.07 9.07
N GLU A 455 -28.17 10.17 9.31
CA GLU A 455 -29.14 10.30 10.40
C GLU A 455 -28.49 10.03 11.76
N ALA A 456 -27.68 8.97 11.90
CA ALA A 456 -27.00 8.64 13.15
C ALA A 456 -26.04 9.75 13.59
N TRP A 457 -25.41 10.46 12.64
CA TRP A 457 -24.57 11.63 12.94
C TRP A 457 -25.31 12.73 13.70
N LYS A 458 -26.60 12.95 13.36
CA LYS A 458 -27.44 13.97 14.02
C LYS A 458 -27.75 13.60 15.48
N GLY A 459 -27.65 12.32 15.83
CA GLY A 459 -27.80 11.81 17.20
C GLY A 459 -26.58 12.03 18.10
N LEU A 460 -25.38 12.17 17.51
CA LEU A 460 -24.13 12.32 18.27
C LEU A 460 -23.99 13.69 18.93
N GLU A 461 -23.32 13.76 20.08
CA GLU A 461 -22.99 15.01 20.74
C GLU A 461 -21.96 15.82 19.92
N PRO A 462 -21.97 17.17 19.97
CA PRO A 462 -21.02 17.98 19.22
C PRO A 462 -19.54 17.66 19.52
N ILE A 463 -19.24 17.22 20.75
CA ILE A 463 -17.88 16.82 21.15
C ILE A 463 -17.47 15.54 20.41
N GLN A 464 -18.32 14.51 20.39
CA GLN A 464 -18.09 13.27 19.65
C GLN A 464 -17.91 13.53 18.15
N ARG A 465 -18.74 14.40 17.56
CA ARG A 465 -18.60 14.79 16.15
C ARG A 465 -17.26 15.44 15.83
N ASN A 466 -16.80 16.33 16.70
CA ASN A 466 -15.51 16.99 16.53
C ASN A 466 -14.34 16.02 16.72
N ASP A 467 -14.48 15.03 17.58
CA ASP A 467 -13.49 13.98 17.81
C ASP A 467 -13.41 13.05 16.58
N ILE A 468 -14.55 12.60 16.05
CA ILE A 468 -14.62 11.81 14.81
C ILE A 468 -13.92 12.55 13.66
N LYS A 469 -14.24 13.84 13.45
CA LYS A 469 -13.62 14.66 12.40
C LYS A 469 -12.10 14.80 12.52
N GLN A 470 -11.51 14.59 13.70
CA GLN A 470 -10.06 14.65 13.88
C GLN A 470 -9.38 13.33 13.50
N HIS A 471 -10.13 12.22 13.47
CA HIS A 471 -9.62 10.89 13.22
C HIS A 471 -9.93 10.35 11.83
N VAL A 472 -10.69 11.10 11.02
CA VAL A 472 -11.13 10.66 9.69
C VAL A 472 -10.81 11.71 8.63
N ASP A 473 -10.52 11.24 7.43
CA ASP A 473 -10.27 12.05 6.25
C ASP A 473 -10.94 11.40 5.03
N VAL A 474 -10.84 12.03 3.86
CA VAL A 474 -11.26 11.48 2.56
C VAL A 474 -10.10 11.37 1.58
N ARG A 475 -8.88 11.66 2.05
CA ARG A 475 -7.66 11.68 1.24
C ARG A 475 -6.61 10.75 1.81
N SER A 476 -5.72 10.37 0.91
CA SER A 476 -4.67 9.41 1.15
C SER A 476 -3.35 9.90 0.58
N GLN A 477 -2.29 9.65 1.34
CA GLN A 477 -0.93 10.01 0.96
C GLN A 477 -0.06 8.78 0.82
N VAL A 478 -0.39 7.68 1.50
CA VAL A 478 0.46 6.50 1.53
C VAL A 478 -0.30 5.36 0.89
N PHE A 479 0.34 4.70 -0.08
CA PHE A 479 -0.25 3.60 -0.84
C PHE A 479 0.73 2.44 -0.85
N THR A 480 0.24 1.21 -0.82
CA THR A 480 1.03 0.01 -1.10
C THR A 480 0.56 -0.60 -2.41
N ILE A 481 1.48 -0.69 -3.37
CA ILE A 481 1.27 -1.32 -4.66
C ILE A 481 1.76 -2.76 -4.56
N TYR A 482 0.84 -3.69 -4.77
CA TYR A 482 1.10 -5.10 -4.89
C TYR A 482 1.11 -5.51 -6.35
N VAL A 483 2.21 -6.09 -6.81
CA VAL A 483 2.31 -6.67 -8.15
C VAL A 483 2.53 -8.16 -8.01
N THR A 484 1.57 -8.94 -8.51
CA THR A 484 1.69 -10.40 -8.60
C THR A 484 1.94 -10.78 -10.05
N ALA A 485 3.14 -11.25 -10.33
CA ALA A 485 3.49 -11.86 -11.60
C ALA A 485 3.28 -13.37 -11.52
N TRP A 486 2.63 -13.95 -12.53
CA TRP A 486 2.60 -15.40 -12.67
C TRP A 486 2.82 -15.84 -14.11
N ARG A 487 3.27 -17.10 -14.22
CA ARG A 487 3.38 -17.79 -15.49
C ARG A 487 2.81 -19.19 -15.35
N SER A 488 1.87 -19.51 -16.24
CA SER A 488 1.37 -20.87 -16.35
C SER A 488 2.47 -21.80 -16.83
N THR A 489 2.73 -22.87 -16.07
CA THR A 489 3.64 -23.96 -16.44
C THR A 489 2.92 -25.10 -17.16
N GLY A 490 1.59 -25.02 -17.23
CA GLY A 490 0.72 -25.99 -17.89
C GLY A 490 0.62 -25.79 -19.41
N ALA A 491 0.18 -26.83 -20.12
CA ALA A 491 0.01 -26.80 -21.58
C ALA A 491 -1.21 -26.01 -22.06
N GLU A 492 -2.08 -25.53 -21.16
CA GLU A 492 -3.31 -24.81 -21.47
C GLU A 492 -3.11 -23.29 -21.31
N GLN A 493 -2.62 -22.65 -22.38
CA GLN A 493 -2.67 -21.19 -22.53
C GLN A 493 -3.83 -20.81 -23.47
N GLY A 494 -4.67 -19.85 -23.05
CA GLY A 494 -5.39 -19.00 -24.01
C GLY A 494 -6.90 -19.19 -24.20
N SER A 495 -7.68 -19.57 -23.18
CA SER A 495 -9.15 -19.40 -23.22
C SER A 495 -9.59 -18.32 -22.24
N ALA A 496 -10.64 -17.56 -22.59
CA ALA A 496 -11.37 -16.75 -21.62
C ALA A 496 -11.88 -17.67 -20.51
N ARG A 497 -11.45 -17.43 -19.28
CA ARG A 497 -11.74 -18.27 -18.11
C ARG A 497 -12.81 -17.59 -17.29
N SER A 498 -13.74 -18.37 -16.77
CA SER A 498 -14.70 -17.87 -15.78
C SER A 498 -13.95 -17.46 -14.50
N ARG A 499 -14.51 -16.52 -13.75
CA ARG A 499 -13.98 -16.06 -12.45
C ARG A 499 -13.55 -17.21 -11.53
N VAL A 500 -14.46 -18.16 -11.31
CA VAL A 500 -14.23 -19.36 -10.48
C VAL A 500 -13.06 -20.22 -10.98
N GLU A 501 -12.86 -20.30 -12.30
CA GLU A 501 -11.71 -21.02 -12.87
C GLU A 501 -10.41 -20.25 -12.66
N GLN A 502 -10.42 -18.92 -12.76
CA GLN A 502 -9.25 -18.08 -12.50
C GLN A 502 -8.81 -18.19 -11.03
N GLU A 503 -9.75 -18.05 -10.10
CA GLU A 503 -9.49 -18.18 -8.66
C GLU A 503 -8.92 -19.57 -8.31
N LYS A 504 -9.44 -20.65 -8.91
CA LYS A 504 -8.90 -22.01 -8.72
C LYS A 504 -7.47 -22.16 -9.25
N ILE A 505 -7.14 -21.48 -10.33
CA ILE A 505 -5.78 -21.49 -10.90
C ILE A 505 -4.84 -20.68 -10.01
N GLU A 506 -5.30 -19.56 -9.46
CA GLU A 506 -4.53 -18.75 -8.50
C GLU A 506 -4.24 -19.50 -7.21
N GLN A 507 -5.16 -20.36 -6.77
CA GLN A 507 -4.96 -21.29 -5.65
C GLN A 507 -4.01 -22.45 -6.00
N SER A 508 -3.83 -22.76 -7.29
CA SER A 508 -3.02 -23.90 -7.71
C SER A 508 -1.53 -23.63 -7.50
N LEU A 509 -0.86 -24.49 -6.71
CA LEU A 509 0.59 -24.44 -6.45
C LEU A 509 1.47 -24.79 -7.66
N THR A 510 0.87 -24.98 -8.84
CA THR A 510 1.57 -25.45 -10.04
C THR A 510 2.21 -24.32 -10.85
N ASN A 511 1.78 -23.08 -10.64
CA ASN A 511 2.28 -21.93 -11.39
C ASN A 511 3.51 -21.32 -10.71
N LEU A 512 4.43 -20.78 -11.52
CA LEU A 512 5.47 -19.91 -11.00
C LEU A 512 4.83 -18.56 -10.70
N ARG A 513 4.93 -18.14 -9.44
CA ARG A 513 4.37 -16.88 -8.95
C ARG A 513 5.45 -16.08 -8.21
N ARG A 514 5.41 -14.77 -8.38
CA ARG A 514 6.16 -13.82 -7.56
C ARG A 514 5.28 -12.63 -7.23
N THR A 515 5.13 -12.34 -5.94
CA THR A 515 4.40 -11.18 -5.46
C THR A 515 5.39 -10.22 -4.82
N VAL A 516 5.27 -8.95 -5.17
CA VAL A 516 6.10 -7.86 -4.62
C VAL A 516 5.17 -6.77 -4.11
N ALA A 517 5.47 -6.25 -2.92
CA ALA A 517 4.87 -5.06 -2.36
C ALA A 517 5.85 -3.88 -2.44
N CYS A 518 5.33 -2.71 -2.79
CA CYS A 518 6.04 -1.44 -2.82
C CYS A 518 5.17 -0.39 -2.13
N THR A 519 5.60 0.12 -0.98
CA THR A 519 4.89 1.20 -0.28
C THR A 519 5.47 2.54 -0.71
N VAL A 520 4.59 3.43 -1.15
CA VAL A 520 4.93 4.76 -1.66
C VAL A 520 4.22 5.84 -0.87
N TRP A 521 4.83 7.02 -0.83
CA TRP A 521 4.25 8.24 -0.32
C TRP A 521 4.05 9.22 -1.49
N ARG A 522 2.79 9.58 -1.73
CA ARG A 522 2.35 10.61 -2.66
C ARG A 522 2.44 11.96 -1.95
N LYS A 523 3.44 12.75 -2.32
CA LYS A 523 3.70 14.08 -1.78
C LYS A 523 3.18 15.13 -2.76
N GLY A 524 2.09 15.81 -2.39
CA GLY A 524 1.68 17.04 -3.06
C GLY A 524 2.59 18.20 -2.64
N SER A 525 3.22 18.89 -3.60
CA SER A 525 4.06 20.06 -3.35
C SER A 525 3.65 21.25 -4.21
N GLY A 526 2.41 21.70 -4.05
CA GLY A 526 1.91 22.91 -4.71
C GLY A 526 1.60 22.72 -6.19
N GLU A 527 2.62 22.70 -7.04
CA GLU A 527 2.46 22.53 -8.51
C GLU A 527 2.96 21.15 -9.00
N ASP A 528 3.69 20.40 -8.18
CA ASP A 528 4.22 19.09 -8.54
C ASP A 528 3.79 18.04 -7.50
N THR A 529 3.27 16.90 -7.99
CA THR A 529 3.08 15.68 -7.20
C THR A 529 4.29 14.75 -7.39
N GLU A 530 4.94 14.39 -6.28
CA GLU A 530 6.08 13.46 -6.25
C GLU A 530 5.70 12.14 -5.58
N ILE A 531 6.02 11.01 -6.22
CA ILE A 531 5.89 9.68 -5.63
C ILE A 531 7.23 9.24 -5.04
N VAL A 532 7.29 9.13 -3.71
CA VAL A 532 8.50 8.74 -2.97
C VAL A 532 8.34 7.31 -2.44
N PRO A 533 9.13 6.33 -2.91
CA PRO A 533 9.03 4.98 -2.38
C PRO A 533 9.61 4.90 -0.96
N LEU A 534 8.75 4.53 0.00
CA LEU A 534 9.11 4.26 1.40
C LEU A 534 9.73 2.86 1.54
N VAL A 535 9.05 1.86 0.96
CA VAL A 535 9.52 0.48 0.86
C VAL A 535 9.58 0.14 -0.61
N ARG A 536 10.80 0.05 -1.16
CA ARG A 536 10.99 -0.12 -2.61
C ARG A 536 10.57 -1.48 -3.12
N TRP A 537 10.87 -2.53 -2.36
CA TRP A 537 10.76 -3.90 -2.86
C TRP A 537 10.71 -4.90 -1.71
N GLU A 538 9.52 -5.41 -1.43
CA GLU A 538 9.32 -6.50 -0.47
C GLU A 538 8.72 -7.72 -1.18
N VAL A 539 9.41 -8.86 -1.14
CA VAL A 539 8.92 -10.09 -1.76
C VAL A 539 7.97 -10.81 -0.80
N LEU A 540 6.76 -11.08 -1.25
CA LEU A 540 5.74 -11.79 -0.49
C LEU A 540 5.61 -13.23 -0.98
N ASP A 541 5.33 -14.14 -0.04
CA ASP A 541 5.07 -15.56 -0.30
C ASP A 541 3.57 -15.88 -0.44
N TYR A 542 2.71 -14.90 -0.22
CA TYR A 542 1.26 -14.96 -0.41
C TYR A 542 0.80 -13.92 -1.43
N MET A 543 -0.45 -14.06 -1.87
CA MET A 543 -1.10 -13.09 -2.74
C MET A 543 -2.09 -12.29 -1.90
N PRO A 544 -2.03 -10.94 -1.92
CA PRO A 544 -2.96 -10.11 -1.18
C PRO A 544 -4.34 -10.15 -1.84
N TYR A 545 -5.37 -10.17 -1.00
CA TYR A 545 -6.77 -10.03 -1.40
C TYR A 545 -7.29 -8.66 -0.96
N GLU A 546 -8.22 -8.13 -1.76
CA GLU A 546 -8.91 -6.90 -1.42
C GLU A 546 -9.84 -7.14 -0.21
N VAL A 547 -9.89 -6.20 0.72
CA VAL A 547 -10.82 -6.25 1.86
C VAL A 547 -12.12 -5.57 1.44
N LEU A 548 -13.15 -6.38 1.22
CA LEU A 548 -14.47 -5.90 0.83
C LEU A 548 -15.32 -5.61 2.08
N ASP A 549 -16.21 -4.62 1.97
CA ASP A 549 -17.11 -4.25 3.06
C ASP A 549 -18.22 -5.27 3.28
N PHE A 550 -18.68 -5.85 2.16
CA PHE A 550 -19.67 -6.90 2.11
C PHE A 550 -19.10 -8.06 1.30
N PRO A 551 -19.45 -9.32 1.63
CA PRO A 551 -19.22 -10.43 0.74
C PRO A 551 -19.80 -10.11 -0.63
N GLU A 552 -19.12 -10.50 -1.71
CA GLU A 552 -19.57 -10.21 -3.08
C GLU A 552 -20.93 -10.85 -3.40
N GLU A 553 -21.32 -11.91 -2.69
CA GLU A 553 -22.64 -12.55 -2.85
C GLU A 553 -23.80 -11.66 -2.37
N ASP A 554 -23.51 -10.63 -1.57
CA ASP A 554 -24.47 -9.69 -1.01
C ASP A 554 -24.48 -8.33 -1.74
N ARG A 555 -23.61 -8.14 -2.76
CA ARG A 555 -23.69 -7.04 -3.74
C ARG A 555 -24.68 -7.39 -4.84
#